data_AF-A0AAD4I197-F1
#
_entry.id   AF-A0AAD4I197-F1
#
_cell.length_a   1.000
_cell.length_b   1.000
_cell.length_c   1.000
_cell.angle_alpha   90.00
_cell.angle_beta   90.00
_cell.angle_gamma   90.00
#
_symmetry.space_group_name_H-M   'P 1'
#
loop_
_entity.id
_entity.type
_entity.pdbx_description
1 polymer ?
#
loop_
_entity_poly.entity_id
_entity_poly.type
_entity_poly.pdbx_seq_one_letter_code
_entity_poly.pdbx_strand_id
1 'polypeptide(L)'
;MASSGASSSASSSKPAPSARPSKLAKENNITAQEEAEIREAFSLFSEPLEGEKEGHPIGDLATFTAALDPDDEGFATYPAFVGVCALQLHARRQAGGEDYEEAHQAELDEAYALFAAGGDGDAPAITLADLKRVAALLRLDRPGEEGGVTEEVLRDMILEANGGAGVGAGVGKGEFDGVMRRAGVWR
;
A
#
# COMPACT_ATOMS: atom_id res chain seq x y z
N MET A 1 -10.48 -44.29 42.23
CA MET A 1 -11.04 -43.71 40.99
C MET A 1 -10.46 -42.31 40.90
N ALA A 2 -9.37 -42.14 40.15
CA ALA A 2 -8.73 -40.86 39.93
C ALA A 2 -9.12 -40.39 38.52
N SER A 3 -9.65 -39.18 38.38
CA SER A 3 -9.77 -38.52 37.07
C SER A 3 -9.48 -37.04 37.21
N SER A 4 -8.33 -36.67 36.68
CA SER A 4 -7.87 -35.31 36.38
C SER A 4 -8.77 -34.62 35.36
N GLY A 5 -8.99 -33.33 35.53
CA GLY A 5 -9.46 -32.42 34.48
C GLY A 5 -8.53 -31.22 34.43
N ALA A 6 -7.60 -31.21 33.47
CA ALA A 6 -6.65 -30.14 33.24
C ALA A 6 -7.33 -28.99 32.47
N SER A 7 -7.27 -27.77 33.02
CA SER A 7 -7.56 -26.55 32.26
C SER A 7 -6.46 -26.30 31.24
N SER A 8 -6.83 -26.27 29.97
CA SER A 8 -6.03 -25.75 28.87
C SER A 8 -5.89 -24.23 29.00
N SER A 9 -4.71 -23.74 29.40
CA SER A 9 -4.38 -22.33 29.21
C SER A 9 -4.02 -22.11 27.74
N ALA A 10 -4.86 -21.32 27.07
CA ALA A 10 -4.55 -20.74 25.78
C ALA A 10 -3.30 -19.87 25.96
N SER A 11 -2.21 -20.25 25.30
CA SER A 11 -1.00 -19.44 25.21
C SER A 11 -1.29 -18.29 24.24
N SER A 12 -1.70 -17.16 24.78
CA SER A 12 -1.74 -15.89 24.05
C SER A 12 -0.31 -15.50 23.68
N SER A 13 0.03 -15.56 22.39
CA SER A 13 1.27 -15.02 21.84
C SER A 13 1.35 -13.53 22.16
N LYS A 14 2.27 -13.19 23.06
CA LYS A 14 2.62 -11.82 23.41
C LYS A 14 3.39 -11.21 22.22
N PRO A 15 3.06 -9.99 21.75
CA PRO A 15 3.87 -9.34 20.72
C PRO A 15 5.28 -9.11 21.29
N ALA A 16 6.28 -9.63 20.59
CA ALA A 16 7.68 -9.44 20.96
C ALA A 16 8.04 -7.94 20.89
N PRO A 17 8.86 -7.42 21.80
CA PRO A 17 9.31 -6.03 21.74
C PRO A 17 10.10 -5.81 20.44
N SER A 18 9.82 -4.72 19.74
CA SER A 18 10.57 -4.28 18.56
C SER A 18 12.07 -4.33 18.87
N ALA A 19 12.77 -5.24 18.19
CA ALA A 19 14.19 -5.45 18.40
C ALA A 19 14.94 -4.15 18.12
N ARG A 20 15.92 -3.82 18.97
CA ARG A 20 16.75 -2.64 18.73
C ARG A 20 17.53 -2.86 17.42
N PRO A 21 17.57 -1.87 16.51
CA PRO A 21 18.28 -2.00 15.24
C PRO A 21 19.76 -2.29 15.49
N SER A 22 20.31 -3.25 14.74
CA SER A 22 21.71 -3.61 14.82
C SER A 22 22.61 -2.45 14.37
N LYS A 23 23.92 -2.59 14.58
CA LYS A 23 24.88 -1.60 14.09
C LYS A 23 24.81 -1.49 12.55
N LEU A 24 24.69 -2.64 11.88
CA LEU A 24 24.57 -2.75 10.43
C LEU A 24 23.25 -2.15 9.91
N ALA A 25 22.14 -2.36 10.61
CA ALA A 25 20.86 -1.74 10.26
C ALA A 25 20.90 -0.21 10.38
N LYS A 26 21.55 0.31 11.42
CA LYS A 26 21.74 1.75 11.60
C LYS A 26 22.63 2.35 10.51
N GLU A 27 23.73 1.68 10.17
CA GLU A 27 24.64 2.11 9.10
C GLU A 27 23.93 2.17 7.74
N ASN A 28 23.00 1.24 7.49
CA ASN A 28 22.23 1.16 6.24
C ASN A 28 20.87 1.88 6.27
N ASN A 29 20.54 2.57 7.36
CA ASN A 29 19.26 3.26 7.56
C ASN A 29 18.02 2.37 7.35
N ILE A 30 18.11 1.09 7.72
CA ILE A 30 17.00 0.15 7.68
C ILE A 30 16.50 -0.16 9.09
N THR A 31 15.23 -0.50 9.20
CA THR A 31 14.58 -0.89 10.45
C THR A 31 15.06 -2.28 10.90
N ALA A 32 14.91 -2.56 12.19
CA ALA A 32 15.24 -3.88 12.73
C ALA A 32 14.38 -5.00 12.12
N GLN A 33 13.16 -4.68 11.69
CA GLN A 33 12.28 -5.62 10.99
C GLN A 33 12.78 -5.89 9.58
N GLU A 34 13.09 -4.86 8.79
CA GLU A 34 13.65 -5.01 7.44
C GLU A 34 14.96 -5.81 7.48
N GLU A 35 15.84 -5.56 8.46
CA GLU A 35 17.05 -6.36 8.66
C GLU A 35 16.74 -7.83 8.98
N ALA A 36 15.70 -8.11 9.78
CA ALA A 36 15.31 -9.47 10.11
C ALA A 36 14.77 -10.22 8.88
N GLU A 37 13.98 -9.54 8.04
CA GLU A 37 13.48 -10.09 6.77
C GLU A 37 14.63 -10.37 5.78
N ILE A 38 15.59 -9.44 5.67
CA ILE A 38 16.80 -9.63 4.86
C ILE A 38 17.61 -10.83 5.36
N ARG A 39 17.74 -10.99 6.68
CA ARG A 39 18.45 -12.12 7.30
C ARG A 39 17.78 -13.46 7.03
N GLU A 40 16.45 -13.53 7.14
CA GLU A 40 15.68 -14.73 6.82
C GLU A 40 15.87 -15.11 5.35
N ALA A 41 15.72 -14.14 4.44
CA ALA A 41 15.94 -14.34 3.02
C ALA A 41 17.36 -14.81 2.71
N PHE A 42 18.39 -14.20 3.32
CA PHE A 42 19.78 -14.62 3.15
C PHE A 42 19.99 -16.06 3.61
N SER A 43 19.43 -16.44 4.76
CA SER A 43 19.57 -17.80 5.31
C SER A 43 18.92 -18.88 4.46
N LEU A 44 17.82 -18.57 3.76
CA LEU A 44 17.15 -19.51 2.84
C LEU A 44 18.05 -19.95 1.69
N PHE A 45 18.94 -19.06 1.29
CA PHE A 45 19.85 -19.28 0.20
C PHE A 45 21.28 -19.43 0.71
N SER A 46 21.60 -19.72 1.97
CA SER A 46 23.01 -19.76 2.43
C SER A 46 23.51 -21.14 2.85
N GLU A 47 24.76 -21.46 2.51
CA GLU A 47 25.50 -22.63 2.95
C GLU A 47 26.45 -22.28 4.11
N PRO A 48 26.61 -23.15 5.12
CA PRO A 48 27.54 -22.91 6.23
C PRO A 48 28.99 -22.90 5.72
N LEU A 49 29.73 -21.82 5.99
CA LEU A 49 31.17 -21.73 5.73
C LEU A 49 31.95 -21.68 7.05
N GLU A 50 33.06 -22.41 7.11
CA GLU A 50 33.93 -22.45 8.28
C GLU A 50 34.57 -21.07 8.52
N GLY A 51 34.30 -20.47 9.68
CA GLY A 51 34.81 -19.15 10.07
C GLY A 51 33.81 -18.00 9.93
N GLU A 52 32.68 -18.20 9.23
CA GLU A 52 31.62 -17.20 9.11
C GLU A 52 30.35 -17.57 9.88
N LYS A 53 29.73 -16.56 10.50
CA LYS A 53 28.55 -16.77 11.34
C LYS A 53 27.26 -16.91 10.52
N GLU A 54 27.22 -16.33 9.32
CA GLU A 54 26.00 -16.12 8.55
C GLU A 54 25.92 -16.99 7.28
N GLY A 55 27.01 -17.66 6.88
CA GLY A 55 27.07 -18.52 5.70
C GLY A 55 27.16 -17.72 4.39
N HIS A 56 27.31 -18.41 3.27
CA HIS A 56 27.43 -17.79 1.94
C HIS A 56 26.26 -18.16 1.04
N PRO A 57 25.76 -17.25 0.19
CA PRO A 57 24.66 -17.56 -0.70
C PRO A 57 25.00 -18.71 -1.69
N ILE A 58 24.12 -19.70 -1.76
CA ILE A 58 24.04 -20.83 -2.68
C ILE A 58 23.42 -20.33 -3.98
N GLY A 59 24.22 -20.30 -5.04
CA GLY A 59 23.77 -19.94 -6.38
C GLY A 59 24.82 -19.13 -7.12
N ASP A 60 24.78 -19.19 -8.45
CA ASP A 60 25.65 -18.42 -9.32
C ASP A 60 25.32 -16.91 -9.18
N LEU A 61 26.04 -16.23 -8.28
CA LEU A 61 25.92 -14.79 -8.03
C LEU A 61 26.33 -13.98 -9.26
N ALA A 62 26.85 -14.60 -10.33
CA ALA A 62 27.18 -13.93 -11.58
C ALA A 62 25.99 -13.16 -12.18
N THR A 63 24.75 -13.51 -11.82
CA THR A 63 23.55 -12.76 -12.25
C THR A 63 23.30 -11.49 -11.42
N PHE A 64 23.93 -11.33 -10.25
CA PHE A 64 23.91 -10.14 -9.39
C PHE A 64 25.31 -9.49 -9.30
N THR A 65 25.92 -9.30 -10.47
CA THR A 65 26.86 -8.24 -10.89
C THR A 65 27.51 -7.35 -9.83
N ALA A 66 28.85 -7.37 -9.73
CA ALA A 66 29.84 -6.35 -9.31
C ALA A 66 29.65 -5.55 -8.00
N ALA A 67 28.43 -5.37 -7.51
CA ALA A 67 28.10 -4.65 -6.29
C ALA A 67 28.14 -5.57 -5.06
N LEU A 68 27.82 -6.86 -5.23
CA LEU A 68 27.87 -7.86 -4.16
C LEU A 68 29.24 -8.51 -4.01
N ASP A 69 29.98 -8.60 -5.11
CA ASP A 69 31.31 -9.22 -5.20
C ASP A 69 32.21 -8.36 -6.11
N PRO A 70 32.74 -7.24 -5.60
CA PRO A 70 33.61 -6.36 -6.38
C PRO A 70 35.00 -6.96 -6.65
N ASP A 71 35.40 -7.97 -5.86
CA ASP A 71 36.73 -8.57 -5.87
C ASP A 71 36.77 -9.92 -6.62
N ASP A 72 35.65 -10.37 -7.19
CA ASP A 72 35.48 -11.64 -7.94
C ASP A 72 35.85 -12.87 -7.11
N GLU A 73 35.50 -12.82 -5.82
CA GLU A 73 35.73 -13.88 -4.83
C GLU A 73 34.76 -15.07 -5.03
N GLY A 74 33.69 -14.87 -5.80
CA GLY A 74 32.67 -15.86 -6.12
C GLY A 74 31.60 -16.03 -5.05
N PHE A 75 31.57 -15.15 -4.05
CA PHE A 75 30.60 -15.16 -2.96
C PHE A 75 30.32 -13.74 -2.45
N ALA A 76 29.22 -13.56 -1.71
CA ALA A 76 28.89 -12.29 -1.07
C ALA A 76 28.76 -12.45 0.45
N THR A 77 29.36 -11.53 1.19
CA THR A 77 29.22 -11.48 2.65
C THR A 77 27.85 -10.90 3.04
N TYR A 78 27.34 -11.31 4.20
CA TYR A 78 26.07 -10.81 4.71
C TYR A 78 26.02 -9.26 4.80
N PRO A 79 27.07 -8.55 5.26
CA PRO A 79 27.10 -7.08 5.23
C PRO A 79 26.95 -6.46 3.83
N ALA A 80 27.60 -7.03 2.81
CA ALA A 80 27.48 -6.56 1.43
C ALA A 80 26.05 -6.77 0.88
N PHE A 81 25.46 -7.92 1.19
CA PHE A 81 24.08 -8.24 0.83
C PHE A 81 23.08 -7.26 1.46
N VAL A 82 23.22 -6.97 2.76
CA VAL A 82 22.38 -5.98 3.46
C VAL A 82 22.50 -4.60 2.81
N GLY A 83 23.69 -4.19 2.37
CA GLY A 83 23.90 -2.92 1.67
C GLY A 83 23.10 -2.83 0.37
N VAL A 84 23.12 -3.87 -0.46
CA VAL A 84 22.34 -3.91 -1.71
C VAL A 84 20.84 -3.96 -1.44
N CYS A 85 20.39 -4.78 -0.47
CA CYS A 85 18.99 -4.81 -0.07
C CYS A 85 18.51 -3.45 0.46
N ALA A 86 19.33 -2.75 1.24
CA ALA A 86 19.02 -1.42 1.72
C ALA A 86 18.87 -0.42 0.56
N LEU A 87 19.79 -0.42 -0.41
CA LEU A 87 19.67 0.41 -1.61
C LEU A 87 18.34 0.15 -2.36
N GLN A 88 17.95 -1.12 -2.50
CA GLN A 88 16.70 -1.48 -3.17
C GLN A 88 15.47 -1.06 -2.36
N LEU A 89 15.50 -1.17 -1.02
CA LEU A 89 14.44 -0.69 -0.13
C LEU A 89 14.31 0.83 -0.18
N HIS A 90 15.42 1.56 -0.22
CA HIS A 90 15.44 3.02 -0.35
C HIS A 90 14.89 3.47 -1.69
N ALA A 91 15.30 2.81 -2.78
CA ALA A 91 14.77 3.09 -4.12
C ALA A 91 13.25 2.83 -4.20
N ARG A 92 12.77 1.75 -3.57
CA ARG A 92 11.32 1.47 -3.47
C ARG A 92 10.57 2.46 -2.59
N ARG A 93 11.18 2.94 -1.51
CA ARG A 93 10.59 3.94 -0.62
C ARG A 93 10.52 5.32 -1.30
N GLN A 94 11.52 5.65 -2.12
CA GLN A 94 11.54 6.87 -2.94
C GLN A 94 10.53 6.77 -4.10
N ALA A 95 10.55 5.66 -4.86
CA ALA A 95 9.64 5.44 -5.99
C ALA A 95 8.20 5.08 -5.59
N GLY A 96 7.96 4.66 -4.35
CA GLY A 96 6.64 4.26 -3.85
C GLY A 96 5.94 5.33 -3.03
N GLY A 97 6.63 6.41 -2.66
CA GLY A 97 6.07 7.51 -1.86
C GLY A 97 5.64 8.69 -2.73
N GLU A 98 6.55 9.23 -3.54
CA GLU A 98 6.29 10.46 -4.31
C GLU A 98 5.64 10.15 -5.67
N ASP A 99 6.19 9.17 -6.41
CA ASP A 99 5.65 8.82 -7.73
C ASP A 99 4.24 8.19 -7.66
N TYR A 100 3.95 7.43 -6.60
CA TYR A 100 2.64 6.82 -6.39
C TYR A 100 1.60 7.87 -5.97
N GLU A 101 1.94 8.78 -5.06
CA GLU A 101 1.03 9.86 -4.64
C GLU A 101 0.76 10.83 -5.79
N GLU A 102 1.77 11.16 -6.60
CA GLU A 102 1.61 12.02 -7.77
C GLU A 102 0.78 11.34 -8.88
N ALA A 103 1.01 10.05 -9.16
CA ALA A 103 0.18 9.29 -10.08
C ALA A 103 -1.26 9.16 -9.58
N HIS A 104 -1.46 8.85 -8.30
CA HIS A 104 -2.78 8.78 -7.67
C HIS A 104 -3.50 10.13 -7.75
N GLN A 105 -2.79 11.23 -7.48
CA GLN A 105 -3.36 12.56 -7.59
C GLN A 105 -3.74 12.88 -9.04
N ALA A 106 -2.90 12.56 -10.02
CA ALA A 106 -3.24 12.75 -11.44
C ALA A 106 -4.50 11.95 -11.86
N GLU A 107 -4.60 10.69 -11.45
CA GLU A 107 -5.76 9.83 -11.72
C GLU A 107 -7.03 10.36 -11.03
N LEU A 108 -6.89 10.86 -9.79
CA LEU A 108 -7.97 11.51 -9.05
C LEU A 108 -8.47 12.75 -9.79
N ASP A 109 -7.56 13.59 -10.31
CA ASP A 109 -7.88 14.83 -11.01
C ASP A 109 -8.67 14.58 -12.28
N GLU A 110 -8.20 13.62 -13.10
CA GLU A 110 -8.89 13.21 -14.32
C GLU A 110 -10.26 12.63 -14.01
N ALA A 111 -10.34 11.69 -13.07
CA ALA A 111 -11.61 11.06 -12.69
C ALA A 111 -12.60 12.10 -12.15
N TYR A 112 -12.14 13.00 -11.29
CA TYR A 112 -12.98 14.05 -10.72
C TYR A 112 -13.52 15.01 -11.78
N ALA A 113 -12.69 15.38 -12.77
CA ALA A 113 -13.09 16.25 -13.87
C ALA A 113 -14.22 15.65 -14.73
N LEU A 114 -14.28 14.32 -14.89
CA LEU A 114 -15.38 13.66 -15.63
C LEU A 114 -16.76 13.93 -14.99
N PHE A 115 -16.80 14.00 -13.67
CA PHE A 115 -18.00 14.30 -12.91
C PHE A 115 -18.26 15.81 -12.85
N ALA A 116 -17.26 16.61 -12.49
CA ALA A 116 -17.42 18.06 -12.26
C ALA A 116 -17.52 18.94 -13.53
N ALA A 117 -17.54 18.35 -14.72
CA ALA A 117 -17.51 19.06 -16.01
C ALA A 117 -18.68 20.04 -16.28
N GLY A 118 -19.71 20.10 -15.43
CA GLY A 118 -20.87 21.00 -15.57
C GLY A 118 -20.88 22.24 -14.68
N GLY A 119 -19.88 22.42 -13.81
CA GLY A 119 -19.84 23.53 -12.84
C GLY A 119 -19.31 24.84 -13.43
N ASP A 120 -20.20 25.77 -13.74
CA ASP A 120 -19.88 27.19 -13.93
C ASP A 120 -19.61 27.82 -12.54
N GLY A 121 -18.40 27.65 -11.98
CA GLY A 121 -18.09 28.23 -10.66
C GLY A 121 -16.70 27.93 -10.07
N ASP A 122 -16.24 28.87 -9.25
CA ASP A 122 -14.93 29.00 -8.56
C ASP A 122 -14.59 27.88 -7.56
N ALA A 123 -15.52 26.94 -7.32
CA ALA A 123 -15.32 25.77 -6.47
C ALA A 123 -15.89 24.52 -7.19
N PRO A 124 -15.03 23.63 -7.74
CA PRO A 124 -15.50 22.50 -8.50
C PRO A 124 -15.96 21.42 -7.51
N ALA A 125 -17.18 21.50 -7.00
CA ALA A 125 -17.81 20.41 -6.27
C ALA A 125 -18.70 19.62 -7.22
N ILE A 126 -18.73 18.29 -7.10
CA ILE A 126 -19.66 17.47 -7.88
C ILE A 126 -21.08 17.77 -7.39
N THR A 127 -21.90 18.32 -8.26
CA THR A 127 -23.27 18.73 -7.92
C THR A 127 -24.29 17.63 -8.24
N LEU A 128 -25.52 17.81 -7.74
CA LEU A 128 -26.64 16.94 -8.14
C LEU A 128 -26.91 17.00 -9.66
N ALA A 129 -26.69 18.15 -10.30
CA ALA A 129 -26.84 18.29 -11.74
C ALA A 129 -25.79 17.45 -12.50
N ASP A 130 -24.56 17.40 -11.99
CA ASP A 130 -23.49 16.57 -12.54
C ASP A 130 -23.81 15.08 -12.45
N LEU A 131 -24.29 14.62 -11.29
CA LEU A 131 -24.67 13.22 -11.12
C LEU A 131 -25.85 12.84 -12.02
N LYS A 132 -26.85 13.72 -12.19
CA LYS A 132 -27.96 13.49 -13.14
C LYS A 132 -27.46 13.38 -14.58
N ARG A 133 -26.51 14.22 -14.98
CA ARG A 133 -25.87 14.17 -16.30
C ARG A 133 -25.15 12.84 -16.51
N VAL A 134 -24.35 12.40 -15.53
CA VAL A 134 -23.63 11.12 -15.59
C VAL A 134 -24.61 9.94 -15.61
N ALA A 135 -25.66 9.96 -14.78
CA ALA A 135 -26.69 8.93 -14.77
C ALA A 135 -27.39 8.80 -16.13
N ALA A 136 -27.73 9.92 -16.77
CA ALA A 136 -28.31 9.93 -18.11
C ALA A 136 -27.34 9.40 -19.18
N LEU A 137 -26.05 9.75 -19.11
CA LEU A 137 -25.02 9.22 -20.00
C LEU A 137 -24.89 7.68 -19.89
N LEU A 138 -24.99 7.16 -18.67
CA LEU A 138 -24.94 5.74 -18.39
C LEU A 138 -26.31 5.04 -18.53
N ARG A 139 -27.36 5.78 -18.92
CA ARG A 139 -28.75 5.31 -19.03
C ARG A 139 -29.31 4.69 -17.75
N LEU A 140 -28.81 5.15 -16.61
CA LEU A 140 -29.26 4.76 -15.28
C LEU A 140 -30.48 5.55 -14.83
N ASP A 141 -30.90 6.59 -15.55
CA ASP A 141 -32.03 7.46 -15.21
C ASP A 141 -33.41 6.85 -15.56
N ARG A 142 -33.45 5.62 -16.10
CA ARG A 142 -34.68 4.97 -16.53
C ARG A 142 -35.46 4.38 -15.34
N PRO A 143 -36.65 4.93 -14.99
CA PRO A 143 -37.41 4.45 -13.85
C PRO A 143 -37.96 3.04 -14.10
N GLY A 144 -37.78 2.14 -13.14
CA GLY A 144 -38.34 0.79 -13.18
C GLY A 144 -37.51 -0.27 -13.92
N GLU A 145 -36.34 0.10 -14.44
CA GLU A 145 -35.33 -0.89 -14.86
C GLU A 145 -34.47 -1.34 -13.68
N GLU A 146 -34.04 -2.61 -13.69
CA GLU A 146 -33.04 -3.10 -12.74
C GLU A 146 -31.76 -2.27 -12.87
N GLY A 147 -31.35 -1.62 -11.78
CA GLY A 147 -30.18 -0.73 -11.76
C GLY A 147 -30.48 0.73 -12.07
N GLY A 148 -31.76 1.12 -12.25
CA GLY A 148 -32.16 2.52 -12.36
C GLY A 148 -31.89 3.31 -11.08
N VAL A 149 -31.30 4.50 -11.21
CA VAL A 149 -30.94 5.41 -10.13
C VAL A 149 -31.90 6.59 -10.14
N THR A 150 -32.69 6.73 -9.06
CA THR A 150 -33.62 7.86 -8.92
C THR A 150 -32.93 9.10 -8.36
N GLU A 151 -33.59 10.25 -8.45
CA GLU A 151 -33.05 11.50 -7.92
C GLU A 151 -32.85 11.45 -6.40
N GLU A 152 -33.70 10.72 -5.67
CA GLU A 152 -33.55 10.47 -4.23
C GLU A 152 -32.25 9.74 -3.93
N VAL A 153 -31.93 8.69 -4.70
CA VAL A 153 -30.66 7.95 -4.56
C VAL A 153 -29.46 8.86 -4.84
N LEU A 154 -29.53 9.71 -5.87
CA LEU A 154 -28.45 10.65 -6.16
C LEU A 154 -28.22 11.66 -5.02
N ARG A 155 -29.28 12.09 -4.33
CA ARG A 155 -29.16 12.97 -3.15
C ARG A 155 -28.52 12.23 -1.98
N ASP A 156 -28.92 10.98 -1.75
CA ASP A 156 -28.34 10.14 -0.69
C ASP A 156 -26.85 9.87 -0.96
N MET A 157 -26.46 9.66 -2.23
CA MET A 157 -25.05 9.51 -2.62
C MET A 157 -24.20 10.75 -2.26
N ILE A 158 -24.72 11.95 -2.48
CA ILE A 158 -24.02 13.20 -2.12
C ILE A 158 -23.88 13.32 -0.60
N LEU A 159 -24.96 13.04 0.13
CA LEU A 159 -24.97 13.13 1.60
C LEU A 159 -24.03 12.11 2.25
N GLU A 160 -23.97 10.90 1.73
CA GLU A 160 -23.04 9.87 2.20
C GLU A 160 -21.58 10.25 1.93
N ALA A 161 -21.30 10.84 0.76
CA ALA A 161 -19.95 11.24 0.39
C ALA A 161 -19.44 12.44 1.21
N ASN A 162 -20.29 13.44 1.45
CA ASN A 162 -19.91 14.68 2.13
C ASN A 162 -20.21 14.69 3.64
N GLY A 163 -20.58 13.54 4.21
CA GLY A 163 -20.86 13.41 5.64
C GLY A 163 -22.09 14.18 6.11
N GLY A 164 -23.05 14.45 5.21
CA GLY A 164 -24.31 15.12 5.53
C GLY A 164 -24.25 16.64 5.54
N ALA A 165 -23.22 17.25 4.91
CA ALA A 165 -23.11 18.71 4.77
C ALA A 165 -24.26 19.36 3.96
N GLY A 166 -25.07 18.52 3.30
CA GLY A 166 -26.22 18.93 2.51
C GLY A 166 -25.95 18.78 1.02
N VAL A 167 -27.01 18.51 0.25
CA VAL A 167 -26.90 18.26 -1.20
C VAL A 167 -26.35 19.47 -1.97
N GLY A 168 -26.64 20.70 -1.49
CA GLY A 168 -26.17 21.94 -2.11
C GLY A 168 -24.67 22.21 -1.96
N ALA A 169 -24.01 21.57 -0.98
CA ALA A 169 -22.56 21.66 -0.81
C ALA A 169 -21.80 20.84 -1.87
N GLY A 170 -22.46 19.85 -2.47
CA GLY A 170 -21.85 18.92 -3.43
C GLY A 170 -20.85 17.98 -2.75
N VAL A 171 -20.05 17.32 -3.57
CA VAL A 171 -18.95 16.44 -3.14
C VAL A 171 -17.63 17.05 -3.59
N GLY A 172 -16.75 17.36 -2.64
CA GLY A 172 -15.41 17.87 -2.92
C GLY A 172 -14.44 16.77 -3.32
N LYS A 173 -13.28 17.17 -3.85
CA LYS A 173 -12.23 16.25 -4.33
C LYS A 173 -11.70 15.29 -3.27
N GLY A 174 -11.52 15.74 -2.02
CA GLY A 174 -11.08 14.87 -0.92
C GLY A 174 -12.16 13.87 -0.47
N GLU A 175 -13.43 14.26 -0.53
CA GLU A 175 -14.56 13.37 -0.23
C GLU A 175 -14.70 12.30 -1.32
N PHE A 176 -14.55 12.71 -2.58
CA PHE A 176 -14.50 11.82 -3.74
C PHE A 176 -13.35 10.81 -3.66
N ASP A 177 -12.13 11.25 -3.30
CA ASP A 177 -11.00 10.34 -3.06
C ASP A 177 -11.34 9.30 -1.98
N GLY A 178 -11.89 9.76 -0.85
CA GLY A 178 -12.31 8.88 0.23
C GLY A 178 -13.35 7.84 -0.19
N VAL A 179 -14.32 8.21 -1.03
CA VAL A 179 -15.32 7.28 -1.57
C VAL A 179 -14.65 6.24 -2.46
N MET A 180 -13.77 6.65 -3.38
CA MET A 180 -13.10 5.75 -4.31
C MET A 180 -12.16 4.76 -3.60
N ARG A 181 -11.49 5.19 -2.52
CA ARG A 181 -10.71 4.30 -1.64
C ARG A 181 -11.60 3.26 -0.96
N ARG A 182 -12.74 3.67 -0.40
CA ARG A 182 -13.70 2.73 0.23
C ARG A 182 -14.30 1.74 -0.77
N ALA A 183 -14.46 2.16 -2.02
CA ALA A 183 -14.91 1.30 -3.11
C ALA A 183 -13.81 0.33 -3.62
N GLY A 184 -12.57 0.47 -3.16
CA GLY A 184 -11.44 -0.38 -3.55
C GLY A 184 -10.90 -0.08 -4.96
N VAL A 185 -11.21 1.10 -5.51
CA VAL A 185 -10.71 1.56 -6.82
C VAL A 185 -9.22 1.87 -6.75
N TRP A 186 -8.79 2.49 -5.64
CA TRP A 186 -7.40 2.78 -5.33
C TRP A 186 -6.85 1.72 -4.35
N ARG A 187 -5.62 1.23 -4.56
CA ARG A 187 -4.94 0.25 -3.69
C ARG A 187 -3.56 0.69 -3.26
#